data_AF-A0A960AEI4-F1
#
_entry.id   AF-A0A960AEI4-F1
#
_cell.length_a   1.000
_cell.length_b   1.000
_cell.length_c   1.000
_cell.angle_alpha   90.00
_cell.angle_beta   90.00
_cell.angle_gamma   90.00
#
_symmetry.space_group_name_H-M   'P 1'
#
loop_
_entity.id
_entity.type
_entity.pdbx_description
1 polymer ?
#
loop_
_entity_poly.entity_id
_entity_poly.type
_entity_poly.pdbx_seq_one_letter_code
_entity_poly.pdbx_strand_id
1 'polypeptide(L)'
;DGVMRLATARDELVPLRDDRVRENPAYLTVVLLGRVVTRIGTVTDVHAGTMENLFAADLAFLQDLYRRVNQEGHTRAGVACPECGHEFAVDVAGGRLGES
;
A
#
# COMPACT_ATOMS: atom_id res chain seq x y z
N ASP A 1 -16.18 5.83 -2.59
CA ASP A 1 -15.09 5.86 -3.60
C ASP A 1 -13.83 6.51 -3.05
N GLY A 2 -12.66 5.98 -3.40
CA GLY A 2 -11.36 6.51 -2.99
C GLY A 2 -10.30 6.21 -4.04
N VAL A 3 -9.19 6.96 -4.03
CA VAL A 3 -8.08 6.77 -4.97
C VAL A 3 -6.76 6.79 -4.21
N MET A 4 -5.93 5.78 -4.48
CA MET A 4 -4.56 5.67 -4.01
C MET A 4 -3.65 5.47 -5.22
N ARG A 5 -2.54 6.21 -5.28
CA ARG A 5 -1.49 5.99 -6.29
C ARG A 5 -0.45 5.02 -5.76
N LEU A 6 0.31 4.42 -6.67
CA LEU A 6 1.50 3.66 -6.29
C LEU A 6 2.50 4.56 -5.55
N ALA A 7 3.09 4.00 -4.51
CA ALA A 7 4.17 4.59 -3.75
C ALA A 7 5.44 4.60 -4.61
N THR A 8 6.14 5.73 -4.56
CA THR A 8 7.49 5.81 -5.09
C THR A 8 8.48 5.51 -3.98
N ALA A 9 9.72 5.18 -4.33
CA ALA A 9 10.81 5.06 -3.34
C ALA A 9 10.97 6.34 -2.48
N ARG A 10 10.63 7.51 -3.04
CA ARG A 10 10.63 8.78 -2.30
C ARG A 10 9.56 8.81 -1.20
N ASP A 11 8.39 8.24 -1.46
CA ASP A 11 7.29 8.19 -0.48
C ASP A 11 7.62 7.26 0.69
N GLU A 12 8.47 6.25 0.47
CA GLU A 12 8.95 5.33 1.51
C GLU A 12 10.07 5.96 2.36
N LEU A 13 10.99 6.69 1.73
CA LEU A 13 12.20 7.18 2.39
C LEU A 13 12.03 8.53 3.09
N VAL A 14 11.27 9.46 2.49
CA VAL A 14 11.11 10.81 3.03
C VAL A 14 10.45 10.82 4.42
N PRO A 15 9.40 10.03 4.71
CA PRO A 15 8.78 9.99 6.03
C PRO A 15 9.72 9.60 7.17
N LEU A 16 10.78 8.84 6.90
CA LEU A 16 11.78 8.47 7.91
C LEU A 16 12.55 9.67 8.48
N ARG A 17 12.47 10.82 7.81
CA ARG A 17 13.07 12.09 8.27
C ARG A 17 12.07 12.99 9.01
N ASP A 18 10.78 12.65 9.07
CA ASP A 18 9.78 13.40 9.84
C ASP A 18 10.05 13.22 11.33
N ASP A 19 10.15 14.31 12.09
CA ASP A 19 10.50 14.25 13.52
C ASP A 19 9.45 13.45 14.32
N ARG A 20 8.18 13.48 13.93
CA ARG A 20 7.11 12.69 14.59
C ARG A 20 7.33 11.20 14.38
N VAL A 21 7.82 10.79 13.21
CA VAL A 21 8.16 9.39 12.91
C VAL A 21 9.40 8.95 13.66
N ARG A 22 10.38 9.85 13.84
CA ARG A 22 11.61 9.56 14.60
C ARG A 22 11.31 9.40 16.09
N GLU A 23 10.42 10.21 16.63
CA GLU A 23 9.94 10.10 18.02
C GLU A 23 9.03 8.88 18.22
N ASN A 24 8.17 8.59 17.24
CA ASN A 24 7.25 7.47 17.27
C ASN A 24 7.18 6.75 15.91
N PRO A 25 7.86 5.60 15.75
CA PRO A 25 7.84 4.85 14.50
C PRO A 25 6.45 4.43 14.02
N ALA A 26 5.47 4.32 14.92
CA ALA A 26 4.08 4.00 14.55
C ALA A 26 3.43 5.10 13.69
N TYR A 27 3.97 6.32 13.70
CA TYR A 27 3.49 7.45 12.92
C TYR A 27 3.86 7.34 11.43
N LEU A 28 4.76 6.44 11.06
CA LEU A 28 5.18 6.23 9.68
C LEU A 28 3.99 5.96 8.76
N THR A 29 3.07 5.07 9.17
CA THR A 29 1.88 4.71 8.39
C THR A 29 1.03 5.93 8.07
N VAL A 30 0.85 6.84 9.03
CA VAL A 30 0.03 8.05 8.87
C VAL A 30 0.63 8.97 7.82
N VAL A 31 1.93 9.26 7.92
CA VAL A 31 2.65 10.15 6.99
C VAL A 31 2.71 9.53 5.60
N LEU A 32 2.93 8.21 5.52
CA LEU A 32 2.99 7.49 4.26
C LEU A 32 1.63 7.53 3.56
N LEU A 33 0.55 7.14 4.25
CA LEU A 33 -0.81 7.13 3.68
C LEU A 33 -1.24 8.53 3.20
N GLY A 34 -0.88 9.57 3.95
CA GLY A 34 -1.14 10.96 3.57
C GLY A 34 -0.41 11.40 2.29
N ARG A 35 0.59 10.67 1.80
CA ARG A 35 1.29 10.96 0.54
C ARG A 35 0.72 10.24 -0.67
N VAL A 36 0.14 9.05 -0.45
CA VAL A 36 -0.25 8.13 -1.52
C VAL A 36 -1.76 8.07 -1.74
N VAL A 37 -2.56 8.40 -0.74
CA VAL A 37 -4.00 8.58 -0.92
C VAL A 37 -4.26 9.96 -1.52
N THR A 38 -4.88 10.00 -2.69
CA THR A 38 -5.13 11.24 -3.43
C THR A 38 -6.58 11.70 -3.36
N ARG A 39 -7.50 10.83 -2.91
CA ARG A 39 -8.92 11.17 -2.75
C ARG A 39 -9.64 10.20 -1.81
N ILE A 40 -10.48 10.75 -0.94
CA ILE A 40 -11.45 10.00 -0.13
C ILE A 40 -12.83 10.63 -0.32
N GLY A 41 -13.71 9.98 -1.08
CA GLY A 41 -15.00 10.54 -1.45
C GLY A 41 -14.86 11.88 -2.19
N THR A 42 -15.35 12.95 -1.57
CA THR A 42 -15.24 14.33 -2.07
C THR A 42 -14.00 15.07 -1.60
N VAL A 43 -13.25 14.51 -0.65
CA VAL A 43 -12.02 15.10 -0.12
C VAL A 43 -10.87 14.81 -1.08
N THR A 44 -10.27 15.86 -1.62
CA THR A 44 -9.15 15.79 -2.58
C THR A 44 -7.83 16.32 -2.01
N ASP A 45 -7.88 17.21 -1.01
CA ASP A 45 -6.72 17.65 -0.26
C ASP A 45 -6.47 16.69 0.91
N VAL A 46 -5.85 15.55 0.59
CA VAL A 46 -5.56 14.49 1.55
C VAL A 46 -4.11 14.63 2.01
N HIS A 47 -3.91 14.69 3.32
CA HIS A 47 -2.58 14.82 3.94
C HIS A 47 -2.51 14.05 5.28
N ALA A 48 -1.36 14.09 5.97
CA ALA A 48 -1.17 13.37 7.24
C ALA A 48 -2.24 13.72 8.30
N GLY A 49 -2.56 15.01 8.47
CA GLY A 49 -3.66 15.44 9.34
C GLY A 49 -5.04 14.86 8.98
N THR A 50 -5.32 14.56 7.70
CA THR A 50 -6.55 13.84 7.32
C THR A 50 -6.54 12.43 7.89
N MET A 51 -5.40 11.73 7.79
CA MET A 51 -5.21 10.37 8.29
C MET A 51 -5.29 10.29 9.82
N GLU A 52 -4.74 11.28 10.51
CA GLU A 52 -4.76 11.39 11.99
C GLU A 52 -6.19 11.49 12.54
N ASN A 53 -7.10 12.06 11.76
CA ASN A 53 -8.50 12.25 12.15
C ASN A 53 -9.44 11.11 11.70
N LEU A 54 -8.91 10.03 11.13
CA LEU A 54 -9.70 8.86 10.78
C LEU A 54 -10.01 8.00 12.01
N PHE A 55 -11.11 7.25 11.97
CA PHE A 55 -11.31 6.17 12.92
C PHE A 55 -10.20 5.12 12.77
N ALA A 56 -9.82 4.47 13.86
CA ALA A 56 -8.77 3.46 13.86
C ALA A 56 -9.04 2.32 12.84
N ALA A 57 -10.30 1.92 12.68
CA ALA A 57 -10.71 0.90 11.70
C ALA A 57 -10.47 1.36 10.25
N ASP A 58 -10.74 2.64 9.94
CA ASP A 58 -10.55 3.19 8.60
C ASP A 58 -9.06 3.34 8.26
N LEU A 59 -8.25 3.77 9.24
CA LEU A 59 -6.81 3.83 9.07
C LEU A 59 -6.22 2.43 8.83
N ALA A 60 -6.68 1.42 9.59
CA ALA A 60 -6.28 0.03 9.39
C ALA A 60 -6.68 -0.50 8.01
N PHE A 61 -7.87 -0.14 7.53
CA PHE A 61 -8.33 -0.48 6.18
C PHE A 61 -7.41 0.13 5.11
N LEU A 62 -7.04 1.41 5.23
CA LEU A 62 -6.15 2.07 4.27
C LEU A 62 -4.73 1.50 4.32
N GLN A 63 -4.23 1.14 5.50
CA GLN A 63 -2.95 0.45 5.64
C GLN A 63 -2.97 -0.92 4.96
N ASP A 64 -4.06 -1.67 5.09
CA ASP A 64 -4.21 -2.95 4.41
C ASP A 64 -4.26 -2.78 2.89
N LEU A 65 -5.07 -1.82 2.41
CA LEU A 65 -5.14 -1.46 0.99
C LEU A 65 -3.76 -1.05 0.44
N TYR A 66 -3.00 -0.27 1.20
CA TYR A 66 -1.65 0.13 0.83
C TYR A 66 -0.74 -1.08 0.55
N ARG A 67 -0.74 -2.06 1.45
CA ARG A 67 0.06 -3.29 1.29
C ARG A 67 -0.37 -4.06 0.04
N ARG A 68 -1.66 -4.23 -0.18
CA ARG A 68 -2.17 -4.93 -1.37
C ARG A 68 -1.73 -4.26 -2.67
N VAL A 69 -1.84 -2.93 -2.73
CA VAL A 69 -1.52 -2.14 -3.91
C VAL A 69 -0.01 -2.08 -4.18
N ASN A 70 0.81 -1.92 -3.16
CA ASN A 70 2.24 -1.61 -3.31
C ASN A 70 3.19 -2.79 -3.03
N GLN A 71 2.69 -3.88 -2.45
CA GLN A 71 3.52 -5.03 -2.06
C GLN A 71 3.01 -6.33 -2.70
N GLU A 72 1.70 -6.54 -2.76
CA GLU A 72 1.10 -7.77 -3.31
C GLU A 72 0.83 -7.68 -4.83
N GLY A 73 0.81 -6.47 -5.40
CA GLY A 73 0.53 -6.23 -6.82
C GLY A 73 1.73 -6.34 -7.78
N HIS A 74 2.96 -6.37 -7.26
CA HIS A 74 4.19 -6.42 -8.07
C HIS A 74 4.79 -7.82 -8.22
N THR A 75 4.17 -8.82 -7.61
CA THR A 75 4.63 -10.21 -7.68
C THR A 75 3.83 -11.05 -8.65
N ARG A 76 2.80 -10.49 -9.31
CA ARG A 76 2.07 -11.21 -10.35
C ARG A 76 2.81 -11.14 -11.68
N ALA A 77 3.44 -12.25 -12.09
CA ALA A 77 3.95 -12.40 -13.44
C ALA A 77 2.85 -12.95 -14.35
N GLY A 78 2.65 -12.30 -15.50
CA GLY A 78 1.91 -12.89 -16.60
C GLY A 78 2.74 -14.03 -17.18
N VAL A 79 2.21 -15.24 -17.19
CA VAL A 79 2.83 -16.41 -17.80
C VAL A 79 1.90 -16.98 -18.86
N ALA A 80 2.49 -17.48 -19.95
CA ALA A 80 1.77 -18.19 -20.99
C ALA A 80 2.05 -19.68 -20.85
N CYS A 81 1.00 -20.49 -20.87
CA CYS A 81 1.14 -21.95 -20.92
C CYS A 81 1.82 -22.36 -22.23
N PRO A 82 2.98 -23.06 -22.20
CA PRO A 82 3.70 -23.44 -23.42
C PRO A 82 2.96 -24.49 -24.26
N GLU A 83 1.97 -25.18 -23.69
CA GLU A 83 1.25 -26.27 -24.35
C GLU A 83 -0.02 -25.80 -25.06
N CYS A 84 -0.72 -24.82 -24.51
CA CYS A 84 -2.00 -24.34 -25.06
C CYS A 84 -2.06 -22.83 -25.32
N GLY A 85 -1.02 -22.07 -24.96
CA GLY A 85 -0.94 -20.62 -25.14
C GLY A 85 -1.85 -19.81 -24.21
N HIS A 86 -2.52 -20.44 -23.25
CA HIS A 86 -3.38 -19.74 -22.30
C HIS A 86 -2.56 -18.82 -21.39
N GLU A 87 -2.94 -17.54 -21.32
CA GLU A 87 -2.30 -16.53 -20.48
C GLU A 87 -2.97 -16.48 -19.10
N PHE A 88 -2.16 -16.53 -18.04
CA PHE A 88 -2.64 -16.43 -16.66
C PHE A 88 -1.62 -15.69 -15.78
N ALA A 89 -2.09 -15.11 -14.67
CA ALA A 89 -1.23 -14.42 -13.71
C ALA A 89 -0.86 -15.36 -12.56
N VAL A 90 0.43 -15.50 -12.28
CA VAL A 90 0.96 -16.26 -11.14
C VAL A 90 1.61 -15.33 -10.14
N ASP A 91 1.35 -15.58 -8.85
CA ASP A 91 2.05 -14.90 -7.76
C ASP A 91 3.44 -15.52 -7.56
N VAL A 92 4.47 -14.72 -7.82
CA VAL A 92 5.89 -15.12 -7.80
C VAL A 92 6.53 -14.87 -6.43
N ALA A 93 5.81 -14.27 -5.46
CA ALA A 93 6.34 -13.94 -4.13
C ALA A 93 6.57 -15.13 -3.17
N GLY A 94 6.61 -16.36 -3.69
CA GLY A 94 6.21 -17.57 -2.96
C GLY A 94 6.88 -17.89 -1.60
N GLY A 95 6.08 -18.55 -0.74
CA GLY A 95 6.49 -19.54 0.28
C GLY A 95 5.54 -19.54 1.50
N ARG A 96 4.82 -20.60 1.93
CA ARG A 96 4.75 -22.04 1.63
C ARG A 96 3.28 -22.47 1.74
N LEU A 97 2.75 -23.21 0.76
CA LEU A 97 1.55 -24.04 0.97
C LEU A 97 2.03 -25.37 1.56
N GLY A 98 1.67 -25.64 2.83
CA GLY A 98 1.74 -26.96 3.43
C GLY A 98 3.02 -27.27 4.21
N GLU A 99 2.89 -27.27 5.54
CA GLU A 99 3.49 -28.32 6.37
C GLU A 99 2.36 -28.90 7.24
N SER A 100 2.00 -30.14 6.91
CA SER A 100 1.21 -31.16 7.64
C SER A 100 -0.22 -30.83 8.07
#